data_AF-A0A6G9SGE3-F1
#
_entry.id   AF-A0A6G9SGE3-F1
#
_cell.length_a   1.000
_cell.length_b   1.000
_cell.length_c   1.000
_cell.angle_alpha   90.00
_cell.angle_beta   90.00
_cell.angle_gamma   90.00
#
_symmetry.space_group_name_H-M   'P 1'
#
loop_
_entity.id
_entity.type
_entity.pdbx_description
1 polymer ?
#
loop_
_entity_poly.entity_id
_entity_poly.type
_entity_poly.pdbx_seq_one_letter_code
_entity_poly.pdbx_strand_id
1 'polypeptide(L)'
;MPIIYCCQLELHDSLYYATREIGRLYETEAVIHNYALCYALGLVDNEVYSTTVVEEHSYRYFCPEQVPKYEEHLTPLNQQGIYVTPARAVNHTAILNTWKYANNNYHVEMEKTQRNIPSFGRAKEIAPESQFEFFVISQKPVKLPKWIRLGKWMSKAELIVQEANRINLKTGDFSFPYPLNPLDVMFIHQVVSYDVVNMPPVSLIQNISIYQGQYYELEHPNTSEKLRLPANMQYRFKA
;
A
#
# COMPACT_ATOMS: atom_id res chain seq x y z
N MET A 1 5.24 -19.38 15.63
CA MET A 1 4.32 -19.40 14.48
C MET A 1 3.99 -17.96 14.14
N PRO A 2 3.91 -17.59 12.85
CA PRO A 2 3.57 -16.23 12.46
C PRO A 2 2.12 -15.93 12.87
N ILE A 3 1.89 -14.69 13.26
CA ILE A 3 0.57 -14.10 13.48
C ILE A 3 0.19 -13.41 12.17
N ILE A 4 -0.99 -13.68 11.66
CA ILE A 4 -1.50 -13.05 10.43
C ILE A 4 -2.74 -12.25 10.80
N TYR A 5 -2.74 -10.97 10.45
CA TYR A 5 -3.88 -10.07 10.59
C TYR A 5 -4.52 -9.83 9.23
N CYS A 6 -5.80 -10.16 9.11
CA CYS A 6 -6.65 -9.75 7.99
C CYS A 6 -7.17 -8.35 8.28
N CYS A 7 -6.79 -7.39 7.44
CA CYS A 7 -7.09 -5.98 7.62
C CYS A 7 -8.05 -5.52 6.53
N GLN A 8 -9.19 -4.98 6.95
CA GLN A 8 -10.08 -4.23 6.08
C GLN A 8 -9.92 -2.74 6.34
N LEU A 9 -9.90 -1.97 5.27
CA LEU A 9 -9.73 -0.54 5.28
C LEU A 9 -10.90 0.10 4.58
N GLU A 10 -11.59 1.01 5.26
CA GLU A 10 -12.69 1.78 4.70
C GLU A 10 -12.32 3.25 4.62
N LEU A 11 -12.50 3.87 3.44
CA LEU A 11 -12.22 5.28 3.24
C LEU A 11 -13.34 6.16 3.80
N HIS A 12 -12.99 7.15 4.61
CA HIS A 12 -13.91 8.18 5.12
C HIS A 12 -13.73 9.52 4.42
N ASP A 13 -12.79 9.59 3.47
CA ASP A 13 -12.47 10.77 2.68
C ASP A 13 -11.92 10.32 1.31
N SER A 14 -11.98 11.20 0.31
CA SER A 14 -11.50 10.89 -1.04
C SER A 14 -10.00 10.60 -1.03
N LEU A 15 -9.61 9.43 -1.53
CA LEU A 15 -8.21 9.02 -1.61
C LEU A 15 -7.59 9.44 -2.94
N TYR A 16 -6.50 10.20 -2.85
CA TYR A 16 -5.75 10.66 -4.00
C TYR A 16 -4.26 10.34 -3.92
N TYR A 17 -3.74 9.71 -4.97
CA TYR A 17 -2.33 9.74 -5.34
C TYR A 17 -2.22 9.45 -6.84
N ALA A 18 -1.16 9.95 -7.47
CA ALA A 18 -0.99 9.76 -8.91
C ALA A 18 -0.38 8.38 -9.17
N THR A 19 -1.22 7.45 -9.61
CA THR A 19 -0.78 6.17 -10.18
C THR A 19 -0.46 6.32 -11.65
N ARG A 20 -1.32 7.06 -12.37
CA ARG A 20 -1.13 7.38 -13.79
C ARG A 20 -1.34 8.87 -14.03
N GLU A 21 -0.55 9.43 -14.93
CA GLU A 21 -0.65 10.82 -15.35
C GLU A 21 -0.86 10.89 -16.87
N ILE A 22 -2.03 11.37 -17.30
CA ILE A 22 -2.43 11.48 -18.70
C ILE A 22 -2.74 12.94 -19.01
N GLY A 23 -1.72 13.69 -19.40
CA GLY A 23 -1.83 15.13 -19.65
C GLY A 23 -2.19 15.91 -18.38
N ARG A 24 -3.46 16.32 -18.25
CA ARG A 24 -3.99 17.03 -17.06
C ARG A 24 -4.91 16.16 -16.20
N LEU A 25 -5.06 14.88 -16.55
CA LEU A 25 -5.79 13.90 -15.78
C LEU A 25 -4.81 13.10 -14.93
N TYR A 26 -5.01 13.13 -13.62
CA TYR A 26 -4.27 12.36 -12.64
C TYR A 26 -5.19 11.28 -12.09
N GLU A 27 -4.79 10.03 -12.20
CA GLU A 27 -5.63 8.89 -11.81
C GLU A 27 -5.03 8.13 -10.64
N THR A 28 -5.88 7.83 -9.67
CA THR A 28 -5.62 6.91 -8.57
C THR A 28 -6.18 5.54 -8.95
N GLU A 29 -5.31 4.54 -9.10
CA GLU A 29 -5.72 3.16 -9.32
C GLU A 29 -6.28 2.57 -8.00
N ALA A 30 -7.24 1.65 -8.09
CA ALA A 30 -7.89 1.03 -6.94
C ALA A 30 -7.04 -0.06 -6.26
N VAL A 31 -5.77 0.25 -5.98
CA VAL A 31 -4.81 -0.61 -5.29
C VAL A 31 -3.89 0.27 -4.43
N ILE A 32 -3.73 -0.08 -3.15
CA ILE A 32 -2.84 0.65 -2.23
C ILE A 32 -1.54 -0.14 -2.07
N HIS A 33 -0.41 0.50 -2.37
CA HIS A 33 0.90 -0.14 -2.33
C HIS A 33 1.31 -0.51 -0.89
N ASN A 34 1.98 -1.65 -0.69
CA ASN A 34 2.43 -2.09 0.64
C ASN A 34 3.34 -1.07 1.34
N TYR A 35 4.26 -0.42 0.63
CA TYR A 35 5.13 0.60 1.22
C TYR A 35 4.31 1.73 1.85
N ALA A 36 3.28 2.23 1.15
CA ALA A 36 2.41 3.28 1.69
C ALA A 36 1.66 2.82 2.94
N LEU A 37 1.20 1.56 2.97
CA LEU A 37 0.56 0.98 4.15
C LEU A 37 1.51 0.89 5.35
N CYS A 38 2.78 0.55 5.15
CA CYS A 38 3.76 0.52 6.25
C CYS A 38 3.89 1.87 6.97
N TYR A 39 3.92 2.96 6.20
CA TYR A 39 3.93 4.31 6.77
C TYR A 39 2.61 4.65 7.45
N ALA A 40 1.48 4.37 6.80
CA ALA A 40 0.16 4.73 7.32
C ALA A 40 -0.21 3.96 8.60
N LEU A 41 0.25 2.72 8.73
CA LEU A 41 0.07 1.90 9.93
C LEU A 41 1.01 2.31 11.08
N GLY A 42 1.95 3.24 10.84
CA GLY A 42 2.92 3.69 11.84
C GLY A 42 3.96 2.63 12.20
N LEU A 43 4.29 1.74 11.26
CA LEU A 43 5.27 0.66 11.49
C LEU A 43 6.71 1.12 11.23
N VAL A 44 6.90 2.17 10.44
CA VAL A 44 8.20 2.74 10.09
C VAL A 44 8.68 3.72 11.16
N ASP A 45 9.97 3.67 11.49
CA ASP A 45 10.63 4.56 12.45
C ASP A 45 9.89 4.64 13.80
N ASN A 46 9.62 3.47 14.40
CA ASN A 46 8.81 3.37 15.60
C ASN A 46 9.52 2.56 16.70
N GLU A 47 9.71 3.19 17.87
CA GLU A 47 10.32 2.58 19.06
C GLU A 47 9.54 1.37 19.57
N VAL A 48 8.20 1.41 19.53
CA VAL A 48 7.33 0.34 20.02
C VAL A 48 7.59 -0.97 19.28
N TYR A 49 7.89 -0.89 17.99
CA TYR A 49 8.18 -2.04 17.14
C TYR A 49 9.67 -2.30 16.96
N SER A 50 10.54 -1.50 17.58
CA SER A 50 12.00 -1.57 17.39
C SER A 50 12.39 -1.47 15.90
N THR A 51 11.72 -0.57 15.18
CA THR A 51 11.94 -0.28 13.74
C THR A 51 12.57 1.09 13.52
N THR A 52 13.17 1.66 14.58
CA THR A 52 13.86 2.94 14.57
C THR A 52 15.02 2.93 13.59
N VAL A 53 15.12 3.98 12.78
CA VAL A 53 16.23 4.18 11.84
C VAL A 53 17.22 5.20 12.37
N VAL A 54 18.40 5.27 11.75
CA VAL A 54 19.41 6.26 12.10
C VAL A 54 18.84 7.67 11.89
N GLU A 55 19.21 8.65 12.73
CA GLU A 55 18.64 10.00 12.72
C GLU A 55 18.62 10.69 11.34
N GLU A 56 19.66 10.44 10.54
CA GLU A 56 19.78 10.93 9.15
C GLU A 56 18.65 10.42 8.23
N HIS A 57 18.14 9.23 8.52
CA HIS A 57 17.04 8.59 7.81
C HIS A 57 15.74 8.64 8.61
N SER A 58 15.63 9.43 9.68
CA SER A 58 14.38 9.51 10.44
C SER A 58 13.20 9.92 9.55
N TYR A 59 12.07 9.25 9.76
CA TYR A 59 10.85 9.54 9.03
C TYR A 59 10.29 10.89 9.45
N ARG A 60 10.33 11.86 8.53
CA ARG A 60 9.81 13.21 8.73
C ARG A 60 8.69 13.47 7.76
N TYR A 61 7.62 14.09 8.25
CA TYR A 61 6.52 14.57 7.41
C TYR A 61 7.03 15.52 6.30
N PHE A 62 8.06 16.31 6.61
CA PHE A 62 8.73 17.19 5.65
C PHE A 62 10.15 16.72 5.36
N CYS A 63 10.41 16.34 4.11
CA CYS A 63 11.74 16.05 3.59
C CYS A 63 12.15 17.14 2.59
N PRO A 64 13.22 17.91 2.84
CA PRO A 64 13.68 18.96 1.91
C PRO A 64 14.08 18.42 0.53
N GLU A 65 14.64 17.22 0.48
CA GLU A 65 15.15 16.59 -0.74
C GLU A 65 14.06 15.88 -1.54
N GLN A 66 12.89 15.61 -0.93
CA GLN A 66 11.77 14.87 -1.52
C GLN A 66 12.13 13.47 -2.08
N VAL A 67 13.23 12.87 -1.62
CA VAL A 67 13.66 11.52 -2.04
C VAL A 67 13.17 10.48 -1.03
N PRO A 68 12.39 9.46 -1.45
CA PRO A 68 11.94 8.42 -0.55
C PRO A 68 13.08 7.45 -0.18
N LYS A 69 13.28 7.23 1.12
CA LYS A 69 14.30 6.34 1.70
C LYS A 69 13.73 4.94 2.02
N TYR A 70 13.15 4.27 1.01
CA TYR A 70 12.42 3.02 1.24
C TYR A 70 13.31 1.88 1.76
N GLU A 71 14.54 1.74 1.25
CA GLU A 71 15.47 0.67 1.63
C GLU A 71 15.78 0.76 3.13
N GLU A 72 16.14 1.94 3.61
CA GLU A 72 16.50 2.18 5.01
C GLU A 72 15.29 2.06 5.93
N HIS A 73 14.11 2.50 5.49
CA HIS A 73 12.89 2.52 6.31
C HIS A 73 12.22 1.16 6.48
N LEU A 74 12.20 0.29 5.46
CA LEU A 74 11.51 -1.01 5.55
C LEU A 74 12.46 -2.17 5.89
N THR A 75 13.78 -2.01 5.78
CA THR A 75 14.74 -3.05 6.22
C THR A 75 14.58 -3.43 7.70
N PRO A 76 14.35 -2.49 8.65
CA PRO A 76 14.06 -2.85 10.04
C PRO A 76 12.79 -3.71 10.21
N LEU A 77 11.78 -3.56 9.35
CA LEU A 77 10.58 -4.40 9.40
C LEU A 77 10.90 -5.87 9.10
N ASN A 78 11.79 -6.12 8.14
CA ASN A 78 12.28 -7.48 7.86
C ASN A 78 12.96 -8.10 9.08
N GLN A 79 13.77 -7.32 9.81
CA GLN A 79 14.47 -7.78 11.02
C GLN A 79 13.50 -8.13 12.15
N GLN A 80 12.39 -7.42 12.26
CA GLN A 80 11.32 -7.72 13.22
C GLN A 80 10.35 -8.80 12.73
N GLY A 81 10.49 -9.25 11.49
CA GLY A 81 9.62 -10.24 10.87
C GLY A 81 8.20 -9.72 10.63
N ILE A 82 8.05 -8.42 10.32
CA ILE A 82 6.80 -7.76 9.98
C ILE A 82 6.74 -7.53 8.47
N TYR A 83 5.68 -7.99 7.83
CA TYR A 83 5.41 -7.78 6.41
C TYR A 83 3.95 -7.40 6.18
N VAL A 84 3.73 -6.43 5.31
CA VAL A 84 2.42 -5.93 4.91
C VAL A 84 2.24 -6.19 3.41
N THR A 85 1.15 -6.85 3.02
CA THR A 85 0.81 -7.02 1.60
C THR A 85 0.20 -5.74 1.04
N PRO A 86 0.27 -5.50 -0.28
CA PRO A 86 -0.53 -4.46 -0.91
C PRO A 86 -2.03 -4.70 -0.70
N ALA A 87 -2.82 -3.63 -0.69
CA ALA A 87 -4.27 -3.72 -0.51
C ALA A 87 -5.02 -3.78 -1.83
N ARG A 88 -5.87 -4.80 -1.95
CA ARG A 88 -6.82 -4.97 -3.05
C ARG A 88 -8.11 -4.21 -2.76
N ALA A 89 -8.68 -3.52 -3.73
CA ALA A 89 -10.05 -3.04 -3.60
C ALA A 89 -11.04 -4.23 -3.53
N VAL A 90 -11.89 -4.22 -2.50
CA VAL A 90 -13.04 -5.13 -2.39
C VAL A 90 -14.22 -4.52 -3.14
N ASN A 91 -14.50 -3.25 -2.86
CA ASN A 91 -15.41 -2.41 -3.62
C ASN A 91 -14.77 -1.02 -3.73
N HIS A 92 -15.01 -0.33 -4.84
CA HIS A 92 -14.59 1.05 -4.95
C HIS A 92 -15.47 1.79 -5.94
N THR A 93 -15.61 3.09 -5.70
CA THR A 93 -16.19 4.03 -6.65
C THR A 93 -15.13 5.09 -6.95
N ALA A 94 -15.10 5.60 -8.19
CA ALA A 94 -14.21 6.69 -8.54
C ALA A 94 -14.99 8.00 -8.68
N ILE A 95 -14.41 9.10 -8.19
CA ILE A 95 -14.95 10.46 -8.33
C ILE A 95 -13.97 11.27 -9.17
N LEU A 96 -14.49 12.09 -10.08
CA LEU A 96 -13.68 12.99 -10.90
C LEU A 96 -13.80 14.42 -10.39
N ASN A 97 -12.78 14.91 -9.72
CA ASN A 97 -12.72 16.28 -9.23
C ASN A 97 -11.89 17.17 -10.16
N THR A 98 -12.34 18.40 -10.37
CA THR A 98 -11.59 19.41 -11.12
C THR A 98 -10.99 20.39 -10.14
N TRP A 99 -9.67 20.52 -10.15
CA TRP A 99 -8.97 21.53 -9.37
C TRP A 99 -8.43 22.63 -10.28
N LYS A 100 -8.43 23.84 -9.76
CA LYS A 100 -7.87 25.04 -10.41
C LYS A 100 -7.02 25.76 -9.39
N TYR A 101 -5.87 26.25 -9.80
CA TYR A 101 -5.10 27.18 -8.97
C TYR A 101 -5.91 28.46 -8.83
N ALA A 102 -6.40 28.71 -7.62
CA ALA A 102 -7.06 29.96 -7.30
C ALA A 102 -5.98 31.05 -7.17
N ASN A 103 -6.21 32.19 -7.82
CA ASN A 103 -5.49 33.40 -7.48
C ASN A 103 -6.23 34.04 -6.31
N ASN A 104 -5.56 34.21 -5.17
CA ASN A 104 -6.16 34.81 -3.97
C ASN A 104 -6.26 36.35 -4.04
N ASN A 105 -5.74 36.98 -5.10
CA ASN A 105 -5.86 38.42 -5.28
C ASN A 105 -7.30 38.80 -5.67
N TYR A 106 -7.81 39.89 -5.07
CA TYR A 106 -9.14 40.42 -5.37
C TYR A 106 -9.28 41.02 -6.78
N HIS A 107 -8.17 41.46 -7.37
CA HIS A 107 -8.10 41.95 -8.74
C HIS A 107 -7.01 41.19 -9.47
N VAL A 108 -7.38 40.55 -10.59
CA VAL A 108 -6.48 39.71 -11.38
C VAL A 108 -6.49 40.21 -12.81
N GLU A 109 -5.37 40.79 -13.23
CA GLU A 109 -5.12 41.06 -14.64
C GLU A 109 -4.62 39.76 -15.31
N MET A 110 -5.08 39.51 -16.54
CA MET A 110 -4.66 38.33 -17.29
C MET A 110 -3.21 38.47 -17.77
N GLU A 111 -2.27 37.97 -16.99
CA GLU A 111 -0.87 37.86 -17.39
C GLU A 111 -0.59 36.52 -18.06
N LYS A 112 0.27 36.52 -19.10
CA LYS A 112 0.80 35.27 -19.66
C LYS A 112 1.76 34.65 -18.64
N THR A 113 1.39 33.49 -18.11
CA THR A 113 2.24 32.73 -17.19
C THR A 113 3.58 32.42 -17.85
N GLN A 114 4.66 33.02 -17.34
CA GLN A 114 6.02 32.81 -17.90
C GLN A 114 6.64 31.46 -17.48
N ARG A 115 6.06 30.79 -16.47
CA ARG A 115 6.52 29.49 -15.97
C ARG A 115 5.53 28.39 -16.35
N ASN A 116 6.03 27.22 -16.69
CA ASN A 116 5.21 26.03 -16.96
C ASN A 116 4.68 25.42 -15.65
N ILE A 117 3.79 26.15 -14.98
CA ILE A 117 3.13 25.72 -13.74
C ILE A 117 1.71 25.26 -14.11
N PRO A 118 1.27 24.07 -13.66
CA PRO A 118 -0.09 23.62 -13.91
C PRO A 118 -1.12 24.62 -13.36
N SER A 119 -2.04 25.10 -14.20
CA SER A 119 -3.09 26.04 -13.78
C SER A 119 -4.41 25.35 -13.41
N PHE A 120 -4.70 24.21 -14.03
CA PHE A 120 -5.84 23.36 -13.68
C PHE A 120 -5.58 21.91 -14.06
N GLY A 121 -6.32 21.01 -13.41
CA GLY A 121 -6.28 19.59 -13.70
C GLY A 121 -7.55 18.88 -13.24
N ARG A 122 -7.63 17.59 -13.56
CA ARG A 122 -8.65 16.69 -13.05
C ARG A 122 -7.99 15.56 -12.29
N ALA A 123 -8.51 15.26 -11.12
CA ALA A 123 -8.10 14.12 -10.31
C ALA A 123 -9.24 13.09 -10.35
N LYS A 124 -8.93 11.89 -10.83
CA LYS A 124 -9.78 10.71 -10.65
C LYS A 124 -9.33 10.04 -9.37
N GLU A 125 -10.14 10.20 -8.34
CA GLU A 125 -9.89 9.77 -6.98
C GLU A 125 -10.76 8.58 -6.63
N ILE A 126 -10.38 7.85 -5.58
CA ILE A 126 -11.24 6.83 -4.99
C ILE A 126 -12.18 7.50 -3.99
N ALA A 127 -13.48 7.25 -4.14
CA ALA A 127 -14.55 7.79 -3.32
C ALA A 127 -14.46 7.33 -1.86
N PRO A 128 -15.01 8.11 -0.91
CA PRO A 128 -15.39 7.60 0.40
C PRO A 128 -16.24 6.32 0.31
N GLU A 129 -16.27 5.55 1.38
CA GLU A 129 -16.95 4.26 1.52
C GLU A 129 -16.36 3.13 0.66
N SER A 130 -15.31 3.41 -0.13
CA SER A 130 -14.56 2.36 -0.82
C SER A 130 -13.76 1.53 0.18
N GLN A 131 -13.78 0.22 0.00
CA GLN A 131 -13.16 -0.74 0.91
C GLN A 131 -12.00 -1.48 0.25
N PHE A 132 -10.94 -1.64 1.03
CA PHE A 132 -9.73 -2.35 0.64
C PHE A 132 -9.39 -3.44 1.66
N GLU A 133 -8.70 -4.47 1.20
CA GLU A 133 -8.30 -5.59 2.04
C GLU A 133 -6.83 -5.95 1.80
N PHE A 134 -6.12 -6.18 2.90
CA PHE A 134 -4.71 -6.57 2.91
C PHE A 134 -4.39 -7.43 4.14
N PHE A 135 -3.19 -7.99 4.16
CA PHE A 135 -2.72 -8.86 5.22
C PHE A 135 -1.44 -8.30 5.85
N VAL A 136 -1.34 -8.43 7.18
CA VAL A 136 -0.11 -8.16 7.93
C VAL A 136 0.38 -9.48 8.52
N ILE A 137 1.58 -9.89 8.13
CA ILE A 137 2.27 -11.06 8.66
C ILE A 137 3.28 -10.56 9.69
N SER A 138 3.26 -11.09 10.90
CA SER A 138 4.19 -10.70 11.95
C SER A 138 4.65 -11.88 12.79
N GLN A 139 5.90 -11.86 13.25
CA GLN A 139 6.39 -12.83 14.24
C GLN A 139 6.02 -12.47 15.69
N LYS A 140 5.69 -11.19 15.93
CA LYS A 140 5.30 -10.65 17.25
C LYS A 140 3.92 -10.00 17.16
N PRO A 141 3.15 -9.90 18.26
CA PRO A 141 1.88 -9.19 18.21
C PRO A 141 2.09 -7.70 17.87
N VAL A 142 1.32 -7.19 16.90
CA VAL A 142 1.40 -5.79 16.44
C VAL A 142 0.09 -5.08 16.76
N LYS A 143 0.17 -3.90 17.38
CA LYS A 143 -1.01 -3.08 17.71
C LYS A 143 -1.30 -2.09 16.59
N LEU A 144 -2.13 -2.50 15.63
CA LEU A 144 -2.48 -1.64 14.51
C LEU A 144 -3.46 -0.52 14.95
N PRO A 145 -3.30 0.71 14.45
CA PRO A 145 -4.18 1.83 14.78
C PRO A 145 -5.56 1.68 14.11
N LYS A 146 -6.60 2.16 14.78
CA LYS A 146 -7.97 2.16 14.23
C LYS A 146 -8.15 3.19 13.09
N TRP A 147 -7.45 4.31 13.15
CA TRP A 147 -7.56 5.38 12.16
C TRP A 147 -6.19 5.64 11.55
N ILE A 148 -6.14 5.66 10.23
CA ILE A 148 -4.92 5.98 9.48
C ILE A 148 -5.18 7.09 8.47
N ARG A 149 -4.10 7.66 7.95
CA ARG A 149 -4.14 8.65 6.88
C ARG A 149 -3.30 8.18 5.70
N LEU A 150 -3.83 8.35 4.50
CA LEU A 150 -3.24 7.81 3.27
C LEU A 150 -3.30 8.82 2.13
N GLY A 151 -2.42 8.60 1.15
CA GLY A 151 -2.39 9.39 -0.08
C GLY A 151 -1.83 10.81 0.13
N LYS A 152 -1.79 11.56 -0.98
CA LYS A 152 -1.27 12.94 -1.01
C LYS A 152 -2.16 13.91 -0.23
N TRP A 153 -3.45 13.59 -0.07
CA TRP A 153 -4.42 14.43 0.63
C TRP A 153 -4.60 14.06 2.09
N MET A 154 -3.85 13.08 2.60
CA MET A 154 -3.96 12.62 3.98
C MET A 154 -5.38 12.15 4.33
N SER A 155 -6.02 11.49 3.35
CA SER A 155 -7.38 10.97 3.42
C SER A 155 -7.53 10.05 4.61
N LYS A 156 -8.58 10.26 5.40
CA LYS A 156 -8.83 9.49 6.62
C LYS A 156 -9.45 8.14 6.25
N ALA A 157 -8.93 7.06 6.85
CA ALA A 157 -9.46 5.72 6.68
C ALA A 157 -9.61 5.02 8.03
N GLU A 158 -10.67 4.22 8.17
CA GLU A 158 -10.89 3.32 9.30
C GLU A 158 -10.27 1.96 9.00
N LEU A 159 -9.59 1.37 9.98
CA LEU A 159 -8.99 0.06 9.92
C LEU A 159 -9.75 -0.91 10.83
N ILE A 160 -10.24 -2.00 10.25
CA ILE A 160 -10.84 -3.13 10.94
C ILE A 160 -9.85 -4.28 10.85
N VAL A 161 -9.42 -4.79 12.01
CA VAL A 161 -8.36 -5.80 12.11
C VAL A 161 -8.91 -7.06 12.74
N GLN A 162 -8.67 -8.19 12.09
CA GLN A 162 -9.05 -9.51 12.58
C GLN A 162 -7.83 -10.43 12.53
N GLU A 163 -7.58 -11.16 13.61
CA GLU A 163 -6.51 -12.15 13.65
C GLU A 163 -6.97 -13.44 12.96
N ALA A 164 -6.15 -13.97 12.06
CA ALA A 164 -6.43 -15.19 11.34
C ALA A 164 -6.24 -16.40 12.26
N ASN A 165 -7.25 -17.27 12.32
CA ASN A 165 -7.18 -18.51 13.06
C ASN A 165 -6.63 -19.65 12.20
N ARG A 166 -6.05 -20.68 12.84
CA ARG A 166 -5.65 -21.95 12.21
C ARG A 166 -4.64 -21.81 11.06
N ILE A 167 -3.54 -21.12 11.31
CA ILE A 167 -2.47 -20.94 10.33
C ILE A 167 -1.65 -22.22 10.18
N ASN A 168 -1.71 -22.85 9.01
CA ASN A 168 -0.90 -24.01 8.67
C ASN A 168 0.10 -23.69 7.57
N LEU A 169 1.38 -23.95 7.80
CA LEU A 169 2.41 -23.85 6.76
C LEU A 169 2.36 -25.11 5.88
N LYS A 170 2.19 -24.91 4.58
CA LYS A 170 2.17 -25.98 3.57
C LYS A 170 3.06 -25.61 2.39
N THR A 171 3.40 -26.62 1.60
CA THR A 171 4.14 -26.46 0.35
C THR A 171 3.32 -27.10 -0.78
N GLY A 172 3.26 -26.45 -1.93
CA GLY A 172 2.61 -26.98 -3.12
C GLY A 172 2.23 -25.89 -4.11
N ASP A 173 1.41 -26.26 -5.08
CA ASP A 173 0.94 -25.34 -6.10
C ASP A 173 -0.29 -24.58 -5.60
N PHE A 174 -0.27 -23.27 -5.78
CA PHE A 174 -1.38 -22.42 -5.35
C PHE A 174 -1.49 -21.14 -6.16
N SER A 175 -2.70 -20.59 -6.14
CA SER A 175 -2.98 -19.26 -6.66
C SER A 175 -3.25 -18.28 -5.52
N PHE A 176 -2.90 -17.03 -5.75
CA PHE A 176 -3.16 -15.94 -4.82
C PHE A 176 -3.73 -14.73 -5.56
N PRO A 177 -5.00 -14.34 -5.31
CA PRO A 177 -5.69 -13.33 -6.10
C PRO A 177 -5.38 -11.88 -5.70
N TYR A 178 -4.65 -11.65 -4.60
CA TYR A 178 -4.35 -10.30 -4.13
C TYR A 178 -3.06 -9.77 -4.77
N PRO A 179 -2.92 -8.44 -4.88
CA PRO A 179 -1.71 -7.83 -5.38
C PRO A 179 -0.54 -8.10 -4.43
N LEU A 180 0.63 -8.37 -5.00
CA LEU A 180 1.90 -8.55 -4.32
C LEU A 180 2.97 -7.73 -5.02
N ASN A 181 3.99 -7.34 -4.25
CA ASN A 181 5.18 -6.74 -4.83
C ASN A 181 6.04 -7.86 -5.45
N PRO A 182 6.35 -7.80 -6.76
CA PRO A 182 7.17 -8.82 -7.42
C PRO A 182 8.54 -8.99 -6.76
N LEU A 183 9.15 -7.91 -6.26
CA LEU A 183 10.44 -7.96 -5.57
C LEU A 183 10.38 -8.78 -4.27
N ASP A 184 9.23 -8.84 -3.63
CA ASP A 184 9.08 -9.53 -2.35
C ASP A 184 8.76 -11.03 -2.54
N VAL A 185 8.11 -11.39 -3.65
CA VAL A 185 7.63 -12.77 -3.90
C VAL A 185 8.50 -13.58 -4.85
N MET A 186 9.00 -12.99 -5.95
CA MET A 186 9.64 -13.73 -7.05
C MET A 186 11.03 -14.28 -6.71
N PHE A 187 11.69 -13.74 -5.68
CA PHE A 187 12.99 -14.24 -5.22
C PHE A 187 12.90 -15.55 -4.43
N ILE A 188 11.73 -15.83 -3.87
CA ILE A 188 11.51 -16.96 -2.97
C ILE A 188 10.64 -18.01 -3.66
N HIS A 189 9.72 -17.56 -4.52
CA HIS A 189 8.72 -18.41 -5.16
C HIS A 189 8.85 -18.36 -6.67
N GLN A 190 8.69 -19.52 -7.31
CA GLN A 190 8.59 -19.61 -8.74
C GLN A 190 7.18 -19.19 -9.19
N VAL A 191 7.04 -17.92 -9.57
CA VAL A 191 5.80 -17.38 -10.13
C VAL A 191 5.68 -17.82 -11.60
N VAL A 192 4.59 -18.50 -11.94
CA VAL A 192 4.33 -19.06 -13.29
C VAL A 192 3.47 -18.12 -14.14
N SER A 193 2.44 -17.52 -13.55
CA SER A 193 1.52 -16.60 -14.23
C SER A 193 1.14 -15.46 -13.30
N TYR A 194 0.91 -14.27 -13.86
CA TYR A 194 0.47 -13.09 -13.13
C TYR A 194 -0.07 -12.01 -14.06
N ASP A 195 -0.93 -11.15 -13.54
CA ASP A 195 -1.32 -9.89 -14.16
C ASP A 195 -0.50 -8.74 -13.55
N VAL A 196 -0.25 -7.68 -14.32
CA VAL A 196 0.54 -6.52 -13.87
C VAL A 196 -0.35 -5.31 -13.63
N VAL A 197 -0.18 -4.68 -12.46
CA VAL A 197 -0.74 -3.36 -12.13
C VAL A 197 0.40 -2.34 -12.17
N ASN A 198 0.44 -1.56 -13.25
CA ASN A 198 1.49 -0.57 -13.46
C ASN A 198 1.33 0.61 -12.51
N MET A 199 2.30 0.78 -11.61
CA MET A 199 2.35 1.92 -10.70
C MET A 199 3.75 2.14 -10.12
N PRO A 200 4.12 3.37 -9.77
CA PRO A 200 5.29 3.63 -8.94
C PRO A 200 5.02 3.26 -7.46
N PRO A 201 6.05 3.00 -6.63
CA PRO A 201 7.47 2.92 -6.99
C PRO A 201 7.85 1.62 -7.72
N VAL A 202 7.08 0.55 -7.52
CA VAL A 202 7.25 -0.74 -8.19
C VAL A 202 5.89 -1.22 -8.69
N SER A 203 5.81 -1.66 -9.95
CA SER A 203 4.58 -2.24 -10.48
C SER A 203 4.24 -3.51 -9.71
N LEU A 204 2.99 -3.63 -9.27
CA LEU A 204 2.52 -4.79 -8.52
C LEU A 204 2.07 -5.89 -9.47
N ILE A 205 2.05 -7.13 -8.97
CA ILE A 205 1.52 -8.28 -9.68
C ILE A 205 0.30 -8.83 -8.94
N GLN A 206 -0.72 -9.32 -9.65
CA GLN A 206 -1.93 -9.89 -9.05
C GLN A 206 -2.34 -11.18 -9.78
N ASN A 207 -3.33 -11.91 -9.23
CA ASN A 207 -3.80 -13.19 -9.78
C ASN A 207 -2.64 -14.17 -10.04
N ILE A 208 -1.74 -14.27 -9.07
CA ILE A 208 -0.50 -15.01 -9.26
C ILE A 208 -0.74 -16.51 -9.12
N SER A 209 -0.04 -17.30 -9.93
CA SER A 209 0.10 -18.75 -9.73
C SER A 209 1.54 -19.07 -9.38
N ILE A 210 1.75 -19.79 -8.27
CA ILE A 210 3.06 -20.21 -7.79
C ILE A 210 3.18 -21.72 -7.91
N TYR A 211 4.32 -22.16 -8.46
CA TYR A 211 4.70 -23.57 -8.52
C TYR A 211 5.58 -23.94 -7.32
N GLN A 212 5.24 -25.05 -6.64
CA GLN A 212 5.97 -25.62 -5.50
C GLN A 212 6.39 -24.60 -4.42
N GLY A 213 5.54 -23.60 -4.16
CA GLY A 213 5.82 -22.55 -3.19
C GLY A 213 5.37 -22.89 -1.77
N GLN A 214 5.92 -22.18 -0.79
CA GLN A 214 5.45 -22.25 0.59
C GLN A 214 4.34 -21.24 0.81
N TYR A 215 3.26 -21.66 1.49
CA TYR A 215 2.13 -20.80 1.80
C TYR A 215 1.56 -21.08 3.18
N TYR A 216 1.00 -20.03 3.78
CA TYR A 216 0.11 -20.12 4.92
C TYR A 216 -1.31 -20.38 4.43
N GLU A 217 -1.86 -21.54 4.78
CA GLU A 217 -3.28 -21.82 4.62
C GLU A 217 -4.02 -21.24 5.82
N LEU A 218 -4.94 -20.33 5.55
CA LEU A 218 -5.79 -19.67 6.56
C LEU A 218 -7.24 -19.64 6.10
N GLU A 219 -8.17 -19.68 7.05
CA GLU A 219 -9.59 -19.45 6.78
C GLU A 219 -9.81 -17.92 6.73
N HIS A 220 -10.24 -17.43 5.58
CA HIS A 220 -10.49 -16.00 5.38
C HIS A 220 -11.65 -15.58 6.27
N PRO A 221 -11.49 -14.60 7.18
CA PRO A 221 -12.50 -14.36 8.20
C PRO A 221 -13.79 -13.77 7.64
N ASN A 222 -13.73 -13.04 6.52
CA ASN A 222 -14.93 -12.44 5.89
C ASN A 222 -15.70 -13.38 4.95
N THR A 223 -15.03 -14.33 4.28
CA THR A 223 -15.66 -15.20 3.26
C THR A 223 -15.73 -16.66 3.69
N SER A 224 -15.06 -17.04 4.80
CA SER A 224 -14.90 -18.42 5.27
C SER A 224 -14.25 -19.37 4.25
N GLU A 225 -13.68 -18.84 3.16
CA GLU A 225 -12.94 -19.61 2.16
C GLU A 225 -11.50 -19.82 2.61
N LYS A 226 -10.87 -20.89 2.11
CA LYS A 226 -9.44 -21.13 2.37
C LYS A 226 -8.60 -20.22 1.48
N LEU A 227 -7.85 -19.32 2.11
CA LEU A 227 -6.85 -18.48 1.45
C LEU A 227 -5.45 -19.09 1.62
N ARG A 228 -4.66 -19.03 0.54
CA ARG A 228 -3.26 -19.49 0.52
C ARG A 228 -2.35 -18.28 0.34
N LEU A 229 -1.86 -17.74 1.44
CA LEU A 229 -0.98 -16.56 1.46
C LEU A 229 0.49 -17.01 1.31
N PRO A 230 1.29 -16.46 0.38
CA PRO A 230 2.71 -16.81 0.28
C PRO A 230 3.46 -16.62 1.60
N ALA A 231 4.29 -17.58 1.95
CA ALA A 231 5.07 -17.55 3.19
C ALA A 231 6.42 -16.85 3.00
N ASN A 232 7.13 -16.53 4.09
CA ASN A 232 8.48 -15.95 4.08
C ASN A 232 8.62 -14.64 3.27
N MET A 233 7.54 -13.87 3.15
CA MET A 233 7.54 -12.58 2.47
C MET A 233 8.44 -11.56 3.19
N GLN A 234 9.25 -10.82 2.43
CA GLN A 234 10.20 -9.82 2.94
C GLN A 234 10.32 -8.67 1.94
N TYR A 235 10.55 -7.45 2.43
CA TYR A 235 10.81 -6.28 1.59
C TYR A 235 12.17 -6.42 0.89
N ARG A 236 12.19 -6.31 -0.44
CA ARG A 236 13.44 -6.27 -1.22
C ARG A 236 13.50 -5.04 -2.13
N PHE A 237 14.71 -4.52 -2.31
CA PHE A 237 14.98 -3.25 -3.00
C PHE A 237 15.91 -3.37 -4.20
N LYS A 238 16.67 -4.46 -4.28
CA LYS A 238 17.63 -4.73 -5.35
C LYS A 238 17.22 -6.04 -6.02
N ALA A 239 17.29 -6.04 -7.35
CA ALA A 239 17.02 -7.21 -8.15
C ALA A 239 18.27 -8.10 -8.27
#